data_AF-A0A7W1XCX4-F1
#
_entry.id   AF-A0A7W1XCX4-F1
#
_cell.length_a   1.000
_cell.length_b   1.000
_cell.length_c   1.000
_cell.angle_alpha   90.00
_cell.angle_beta   90.00
_cell.angle_gamma   90.00
#
_symmetry.space_group_name_H-M   'P 1'
#
loop_
_entity.id
_entity.type
_entity.pdbx_description
1 polymer ?
#
loop_
_entity_poly.entity_id
_entity_poly.type
_entity_poly.pdbx_seq_one_letter_code
_entity_poly.pdbx_strand_id
1 'polypeptide(L)'
;MKPMADGPTRWDLHSLYPGEIEVTLSKELKELEVALTCLSDRFQTSSADFDLINEDQLLFLSQSVRQIEKADSFYYCLSAETPGHPILTSLQSRVSSLKVRIRTLLSDLGHRLASMSDDQFEQLIHQPAIRPFISEISALRETRNSPYRVLEDFAAELAVDGLKAWEDLYIQLRNKLEVTVHDEANQKNR
;
A
#
# COMPACT_ATOMS: atom_id res chain seq x y z
N MET A 1 -15.96 -2.25 41.35
CA MET A 1 -16.93 -2.66 40.31
C MET A 1 -16.56 -1.95 39.03
N LYS A 2 -16.08 -2.70 38.03
CA LYS A 2 -15.80 -2.19 36.68
C LYS A 2 -17.15 -2.13 35.94
N PRO A 3 -17.57 -1.01 35.35
CA PRO A 3 -18.80 -1.02 34.57
C PRO A 3 -18.61 -1.94 33.36
N MET A 4 -19.58 -2.82 33.15
CA MET A 4 -19.72 -3.61 31.93
C MET A 4 -19.88 -2.63 30.76
N ALA A 5 -18.95 -2.67 29.81
CA ALA A 5 -19.06 -1.93 28.56
C ALA A 5 -20.08 -2.65 27.68
N ASP A 6 -21.31 -2.13 27.65
CA ASP A 6 -22.46 -2.68 26.93
C ASP A 6 -22.49 -2.09 25.50
N GLY A 7 -21.52 -2.49 24.67
CA GLY A 7 -21.43 -2.09 23.26
C GLY A 7 -20.57 -3.09 22.47
N PRO A 8 -20.71 -3.14 21.13
CA PRO A 8 -19.88 -4.00 20.30
C PRO A 8 -18.40 -3.68 20.54
N THR A 9 -17.55 -4.72 20.57
CA THR A 9 -16.10 -4.58 20.72
C THR A 9 -15.57 -3.54 19.74
N ARG A 10 -14.99 -2.45 20.26
CA ARG A 10 -14.35 -1.39 19.47
C ARG A 10 -12.84 -1.51 19.56
N TRP A 11 -12.16 -1.23 18.45
CA TRP A 11 -10.72 -1.10 18.36
C TRP A 11 -10.26 0.17 19.10
N ASP A 12 -9.17 0.06 19.85
CA ASP A 12 -8.55 1.24 20.47
C ASP A 12 -7.66 1.98 19.45
N LEU A 13 -8.30 2.78 18.60
CA LEU A 13 -7.62 3.57 17.58
C LEU A 13 -6.69 4.65 18.16
N HIS A 14 -6.91 5.06 19.42
CA HIS A 14 -6.05 6.01 20.11
C HIS A 14 -4.67 5.42 20.46
N SER A 15 -4.56 4.10 20.54
CA SER A 15 -3.26 3.42 20.66
C SER A 15 -2.39 3.59 19.41
N LEU A 16 -2.99 3.76 18.22
CA LEU A 16 -2.24 3.94 16.97
C LEU A 16 -1.89 5.41 16.71
N TYR A 17 -2.83 6.31 17.01
CA TYR A 17 -2.65 7.75 16.85
C TYR A 17 -3.16 8.47 18.11
N PRO A 18 -2.26 8.86 19.04
CA PRO A 18 -2.67 9.63 20.21
C PRO A 18 -2.94 11.09 19.83
N GLY A 19 -4.03 11.67 20.33
CA GLY A 19 -4.36 13.09 20.15
C GLY A 19 -5.21 13.40 18.91
N GLU A 20 -4.91 14.51 18.22
CA GLU A 20 -5.62 14.94 17.01
C GLU A 20 -5.23 14.05 15.83
N ILE A 21 -5.95 12.94 15.69
CA ILE A 21 -5.67 11.87 14.73
C ILE A 21 -5.58 12.39 13.30
N GLU A 22 -6.54 13.20 12.87
CA GLU A 22 -6.60 13.69 11.49
C GLU A 22 -5.39 14.57 11.12
N VAL A 23 -4.97 15.44 12.05
CA VAL A 23 -3.82 16.33 11.85
C VAL A 23 -2.52 15.53 11.85
N THR A 24 -2.36 14.62 12.82
CA THR A 24 -1.16 13.79 12.97
C THR A 24 -0.97 12.86 11.78
N LEU A 25 -2.02 12.12 11.41
CA LEU A 25 -2.03 11.20 10.28
C LEU A 25 -1.78 11.94 8.96
N SER A 26 -2.46 13.08 8.76
CA SER A 26 -2.31 13.83 7.51
C SER A 26 -0.89 14.37 7.34
N LYS A 27 -0.27 14.82 8.44
CA LYS A 27 1.12 15.27 8.48
C LYS A 27 2.09 14.12 8.18
N GLU A 28 1.98 13.00 8.90
CA GLU A 28 2.82 11.81 8.72
C GLU A 28 2.79 11.33 7.26
N LEU A 29 1.58 11.19 6.68
CA LEU A 29 1.41 10.78 5.30
C LEU A 29 2.02 11.80 4.31
N LYS A 30 1.92 13.10 4.59
CA LYS A 30 2.46 14.14 3.70
C LYS A 30 3.99 14.16 3.73
N GLU A 31 4.58 14.01 4.91
CA GLU A 31 6.03 13.87 5.06
C GLU A 31 6.55 12.63 4.32
N LEU A 32 5.81 11.53 4.42
CA LEU A 32 6.14 10.30 3.73
C LEU A 32 6.01 10.42 2.20
N GLU A 33 4.96 11.06 1.69
CA GLU A 33 4.77 11.36 0.27
C GLU A 33 5.96 12.15 -0.30
N VAL A 34 6.40 13.20 0.41
CA VAL A 34 7.55 14.02 0.00
C VAL A 34 8.84 13.20 0.04
N ALA A 35 9.09 12.49 1.14
CA ALA A 35 10.34 11.75 1.34
C ALA A 35 10.49 10.59 0.34
N LEU A 36 9.41 9.85 0.05
CA LEU A 36 9.41 8.84 -1.01
C LEU A 36 9.60 9.45 -2.41
N THR A 37 9.24 10.72 -2.61
CA THR A 37 9.49 11.42 -3.89
C THR A 37 10.94 11.67 -4.08
N CYS A 38 11.57 12.28 -3.07
CA CYS A 38 13.01 12.50 -3.11
C CYS A 38 13.79 11.19 -3.23
N LEU A 39 13.33 10.10 -2.61
CA LEU A 39 13.97 8.79 -2.78
C LEU A 39 13.83 8.27 -4.21
N SER A 40 12.62 8.31 -4.78
CA SER A 40 12.37 7.90 -6.16
C SER A 40 13.22 8.67 -7.17
N ASP A 41 13.29 9.99 -7.02
CA ASP A 41 14.07 10.84 -7.93
C ASP A 41 15.57 10.51 -7.85
N ARG A 42 16.08 10.20 -6.65
CA ARG A 42 17.47 9.74 -6.45
C ARG A 42 17.72 8.39 -7.11
N PHE A 43 16.77 7.46 -7.00
CA PHE A 43 16.83 6.15 -7.64
C PHE A 43 16.84 6.25 -9.17
N GLN A 44 16.18 7.27 -9.75
CA GLN A 44 16.16 7.49 -11.20
C GLN A 44 17.40 8.24 -11.71
N THR A 45 17.90 9.21 -10.94
CA THR A 45 19.04 10.07 -11.34
C THR A 45 20.38 9.36 -11.20
N SER A 46 20.49 8.41 -10.26
CA SER A 46 21.72 7.65 -10.07
C SER A 46 21.76 6.44 -11.01
N SER A 47 22.50 6.61 -12.09
CA SER A 47 22.77 5.63 -13.13
C SER A 47 24.03 4.78 -12.87
N ALA A 48 24.76 5.04 -11.78
CA ALA A 48 26.04 4.39 -11.49
C ALA A 48 25.93 3.43 -10.29
N ASP A 49 26.29 2.18 -10.56
CA ASP A 49 26.81 1.11 -9.70
C ASP A 49 26.85 1.32 -8.17
N PHE A 50 26.32 0.32 -7.44
CA PHE A 50 26.49 -0.05 -6.00
C PHE A 50 26.31 1.01 -4.90
N ASP A 51 26.59 2.29 -5.13
CA ASP A 51 26.55 3.39 -4.14
C ASP A 51 25.14 3.76 -3.67
N LEU A 52 24.11 3.16 -4.27
CA LEU A 52 22.70 3.43 -3.93
C LEU A 52 22.20 2.60 -2.76
N ILE A 53 22.71 1.39 -2.55
CA ILE A 53 22.19 0.52 -1.50
C ILE A 53 22.91 0.87 -0.20
N ASN A 54 22.48 1.98 0.40
CA ASN A 54 22.99 2.46 1.70
C ASN A 54 22.04 2.04 2.83
N GLU A 55 22.61 1.79 4.01
CA GLU A 55 21.86 1.44 5.23
C GLU A 55 20.73 2.43 5.50
N ASP A 56 20.99 3.73 5.40
CA ASP A 56 19.99 4.78 5.65
C ASP A 56 18.80 4.69 4.71
N GLN A 57 19.03 4.33 3.44
CA GLN A 57 17.95 4.20 2.46
C GLN A 57 17.09 2.96 2.71
N LEU A 58 17.73 1.84 3.07
CA LEU A 58 17.04 0.60 3.42
C LEU A 58 16.26 0.76 4.72
N LEU A 59 16.84 1.41 5.72
CA LEU A 59 16.18 1.74 6.98
C LEU A 59 14.97 2.64 6.73
N PHE A 60 15.15 3.68 5.92
CA PHE A 60 14.06 4.57 5.53
C PHE A 60 12.93 3.82 4.78
N LEU A 61 13.26 2.94 3.83
CA LEU A 61 12.27 2.11 3.14
C LEU A 61 11.52 1.20 4.11
N SER A 62 12.23 0.51 5.01
CA SER A 62 11.63 -0.37 6.03
C SER A 62 10.70 0.40 6.97
N GLN A 63 11.12 1.58 7.43
CA GLN A 63 10.29 2.46 8.26
C GLN A 63 9.07 2.96 7.49
N SER A 64 9.24 3.32 6.22
CA SER A 64 8.15 3.77 5.34
C SER A 64 7.10 2.68 5.16
N VAL A 65 7.51 1.42 4.94
CA VAL A 65 6.59 0.27 4.87
C VAL A 65 5.76 0.17 6.15
N ARG A 66 6.43 0.19 7.32
CA ARG A 66 5.75 0.09 8.62
C ARG A 66 4.76 1.22 8.87
N GLN A 67 5.11 2.46 8.49
CA GLN A 67 4.21 3.62 8.64
C GLN A 67 2.98 3.49 7.75
N ILE A 68 3.15 3.01 6.51
CA ILE A 68 2.02 2.77 5.60
C ILE A 68 1.13 1.63 6.12
N GLU A 69 1.71 0.54 6.60
CA GLU A 69 0.96 -0.58 7.19
C GLU A 69 0.17 -0.15 8.44
N LYS A 70 0.76 0.72 9.28
CA LYS A 70 0.10 1.34 10.42
C LYS A 70 -1.10 2.20 9.96
N ALA A 71 -0.92 3.05 8.95
CA ALA A 71 -1.99 3.88 8.40
C ALA A 71 -3.10 3.04 7.74
N ASP A 72 -2.74 1.95 7.08
CA ASP A 72 -3.68 1.02 6.46
C ASP A 72 -4.49 0.23 7.49
N SER A 73 -3.84 -0.23 8.56
CA SER A 73 -4.51 -0.89 9.69
C SER A 73 -5.50 0.06 10.36
N PHE A 74 -5.11 1.32 10.55
CA PHE A 74 -6.00 2.35 11.06
C PHE A 74 -7.19 2.59 10.14
N TYR A 75 -6.96 2.70 8.82
CA TYR A 75 -8.03 2.82 7.82
C TYR A 75 -8.99 1.62 7.89
N TYR A 76 -8.47 0.40 7.95
CA TYR A 76 -9.28 -0.82 8.03
C TYR A 76 -10.18 -0.80 9.26
N CYS A 77 -9.61 -0.57 10.46
CA CYS A 77 -10.38 -0.50 11.69
C CYS A 77 -11.42 0.64 11.67
N LEU A 78 -11.05 1.84 11.22
CA LEU A 78 -11.98 2.97 11.13
C LEU A 78 -13.11 2.71 10.13
N SER A 79 -12.82 2.10 8.99
CA SER A 79 -13.83 1.75 7.97
C SER A 79 -14.80 0.68 8.46
N ALA A 80 -14.34 -0.26 9.28
CA ALA A 80 -15.17 -1.29 9.89
C ALA A 80 -16.10 -0.70 10.97
N GLU A 81 -15.63 0.27 11.75
CA GLU A 81 -16.43 0.91 12.81
C GLU A 81 -17.37 2.00 12.30
N THR A 82 -16.88 2.84 11.39
CA THR A 82 -17.60 4.02 10.89
C THR A 82 -17.43 4.15 9.37
N PRO A 83 -18.13 3.34 8.56
CA PRO A 83 -17.96 3.30 7.10
C PRO A 83 -18.21 4.64 6.37
N GLY A 84 -18.91 5.58 7.01
CA GLY A 84 -19.21 6.92 6.49
C GLY A 84 -18.30 8.04 7.00
N HIS A 85 -17.19 7.72 7.68
CA HIS A 85 -16.32 8.74 8.23
C HIS A 85 -15.64 9.56 7.10
N PRO A 86 -15.68 10.90 7.14
CA PRO A 86 -15.26 11.76 6.01
C PRO A 86 -13.79 11.57 5.60
N ILE A 87 -12.92 11.20 6.53
CA ILE A 87 -11.49 10.96 6.26
C ILE A 87 -11.22 9.70 5.42
N LEU A 88 -12.12 8.72 5.38
CA LEU A 88 -11.84 7.39 4.83
C LEU A 88 -11.46 7.41 3.36
N THR A 89 -12.21 8.15 2.53
CA THR A 89 -11.96 8.22 1.09
C THR A 89 -10.60 8.85 0.79
N SER A 90 -10.28 9.97 1.47
CA SER A 90 -8.99 10.63 1.31
C SER A 90 -7.84 9.75 1.81
N LEU A 91 -8.02 9.14 2.97
CA LEU A 91 -7.02 8.26 3.58
C LEU A 91 -6.73 7.02 2.71
N GLN A 92 -7.78 6.35 2.22
CA GLN A 92 -7.65 5.19 1.35
C GLN A 92 -6.84 5.51 0.09
N SER A 93 -7.18 6.63 -0.57
CA SER A 93 -6.48 7.07 -1.79
C SER A 93 -5.00 7.33 -1.53
N ARG A 94 -4.67 8.05 -0.45
CA ARG A 94 -3.28 8.37 -0.07
C ARG A 94 -2.48 7.12 0.29
N VAL A 95 -3.03 6.27 1.16
CA VAL A 95 -2.39 4.99 1.56
C VAL A 95 -2.17 4.09 0.35
N SER A 96 -3.16 3.98 -0.54
CA SER A 96 -3.04 3.17 -1.77
C SER A 96 -1.95 3.70 -2.69
N SER A 97 -1.88 5.03 -2.90
CA SER A 97 -0.84 5.67 -3.70
C SER A 97 0.56 5.42 -3.11
N LEU A 98 0.71 5.58 -1.80
CA LEU A 98 1.96 5.31 -1.08
C LEU A 98 2.40 3.84 -1.19
N LYS A 99 1.46 2.89 -1.05
CA LYS A 99 1.72 1.46 -1.24
C LYS A 99 2.22 1.14 -2.65
N VAL A 100 1.56 1.67 -3.68
CA VAL A 100 1.99 1.49 -5.07
C VAL A 100 3.42 2.00 -5.23
N ARG A 101 3.71 3.17 -4.67
CA ARG A 101 5.03 3.77 -4.81
C ARG A 101 6.14 2.99 -4.13
N ILE A 102 5.93 2.49 -2.91
CA ILE A 102 6.91 1.62 -2.27
C ILE A 102 7.11 0.34 -3.09
N ARG A 103 6.03 -0.25 -3.63
CA ARG A 103 6.14 -1.44 -4.48
C ARG A 103 6.98 -1.16 -5.73
N THR A 104 6.83 0.01 -6.36
CA THR A 104 7.68 0.43 -7.48
C THR A 104 9.14 0.56 -7.06
N LEU A 105 9.43 1.21 -5.93
CA LEU A 105 10.80 1.35 -5.43
C LEU A 105 11.46 -0.01 -5.11
N LEU A 106 10.73 -0.90 -4.44
CA LEU A 106 11.19 -2.26 -4.16
C LEU A 106 11.36 -3.09 -5.44
N SER A 107 10.48 -2.89 -6.41
CA SER A 107 10.59 -3.48 -7.74
C SER A 107 11.89 -3.07 -8.42
N ASP A 108 12.17 -1.77 -8.46
CA ASP A 108 13.36 -1.19 -9.12
C ASP A 108 14.65 -1.63 -8.41
N LEU A 109 14.64 -1.65 -7.08
CA LEU A 109 15.72 -2.21 -6.28
C LEU A 109 15.95 -3.69 -6.62
N GLY A 110 14.87 -4.47 -6.67
CA GLY A 110 14.93 -5.88 -7.05
C GLY A 110 15.47 -6.11 -8.45
N HIS A 111 15.13 -5.25 -9.43
CA HIS A 111 15.72 -5.29 -10.77
C HIS A 111 17.23 -5.06 -10.74
N ARG A 112 17.68 -4.05 -9.97
CA ARG A 112 19.11 -3.78 -9.80
C ARG A 112 19.82 -4.98 -9.17
N LEU A 113 19.28 -5.54 -8.08
CA LEU A 113 19.83 -6.73 -7.41
C LEU A 113 19.90 -7.96 -8.32
N ALA A 114 18.89 -8.18 -9.15
CA ALA A 114 18.86 -9.28 -10.12
C ALA A 114 19.88 -9.09 -11.25
N SER A 115 20.17 -7.84 -11.63
CA SER A 115 21.18 -7.52 -12.66
C SER A 115 22.63 -7.60 -12.16
N MET A 116 22.85 -7.64 -10.85
CA MET A 116 24.20 -7.81 -10.26
C MET A 116 24.73 -9.21 -10.51
N SER A 117 26.04 -9.31 -10.79
CA SER A 117 26.73 -10.60 -10.79
C SER A 117 26.73 -11.22 -9.38
N ASP A 118 26.95 -12.53 -9.31
CA ASP A 118 27.01 -13.21 -8.00
C ASP A 118 28.15 -12.66 -7.13
N ASP A 119 29.33 -12.41 -7.72
CA ASP A 119 30.46 -11.82 -7.01
C ASP A 119 30.14 -10.43 -6.43
N GLN A 120 29.40 -9.62 -7.19
CA GLN A 120 28.95 -8.30 -6.77
C GLN A 120 27.92 -8.37 -5.63
N PHE A 121 27.01 -9.32 -5.71
CA PHE A 121 26.00 -9.54 -4.68
C PHE A 121 26.63 -10.05 -3.38
N GLU A 122 27.58 -10.97 -3.45
CA GLU A 122 28.35 -11.45 -2.30
C GLU A 122 29.12 -10.30 -1.61
N GLN A 123 29.71 -9.39 -2.39
CA GLN A 123 30.35 -8.20 -1.83
C GLN A 123 29.35 -7.28 -1.11
N LEU A 124 28.13 -7.13 -1.63
CA LEU A 124 27.08 -6.32 -1.01
C LEU A 124 26.61 -6.90 0.33
N ILE A 125 26.28 -8.19 0.40
CA ILE A 125 25.76 -8.81 1.63
C ILE A 125 26.80 -8.90 2.75
N HIS A 126 28.09 -8.83 2.40
CA HIS A 126 29.19 -8.75 3.37
C HIS A 126 29.41 -7.34 3.95
N GLN A 127 28.75 -6.31 3.43
CA GLN A 127 28.83 -4.98 4.01
C GLN A 127 28.12 -4.93 5.38
N PRO A 128 28.75 -4.39 6.43
CA PRO A 128 28.15 -4.31 7.76
C PRO A 128 26.79 -3.58 7.78
N ALA A 129 26.68 -2.54 6.95
CA ALA A 129 25.50 -1.71 6.71
C ALA A 129 24.27 -2.50 6.22
N ILE A 130 24.50 -3.61 5.50
CA ILE A 130 23.46 -4.40 4.84
C ILE A 130 22.99 -5.56 5.69
N ARG A 131 23.79 -5.96 6.69
CA ARG A 131 23.57 -7.13 7.53
C ARG A 131 22.13 -7.25 8.09
N PRO A 132 21.47 -6.18 8.56
CA PRO A 132 20.11 -6.28 9.08
C PRO A 132 19.05 -6.61 8.01
N PHE A 133 19.36 -6.40 6.73
CA PHE A 133 18.43 -6.46 5.60
C PHE A 133 18.75 -7.61 4.63
N ILE A 134 19.70 -8.50 4.97
CA ILE A 134 20.14 -9.58 4.07
C ILE A 134 18.96 -10.46 3.67
N SER A 135 18.08 -10.81 4.61
CA SER A 135 16.92 -11.66 4.31
C SER A 135 16.00 -11.03 3.27
N GLU A 136 15.71 -9.74 3.44
CA GLU A 136 14.83 -8.98 2.56
C GLU A 136 15.47 -8.77 1.19
N ILE A 137 16.76 -8.43 1.15
CA ILE A 137 17.50 -8.19 -0.10
C ILE A 137 17.67 -9.48 -0.91
N SER A 138 18.00 -10.59 -0.26
CA SER A 138 18.08 -11.89 -0.91
C SER A 138 16.73 -12.33 -1.44
N ALA A 139 15.65 -12.20 -0.65
CA ALA A 139 14.30 -12.52 -1.10
C ALA A 139 13.86 -11.65 -2.29
N LEU A 140 14.20 -10.35 -2.30
CA LEU A 140 13.93 -9.46 -3.42
C LEU A 140 14.67 -9.90 -4.68
N ARG A 141 15.95 -10.29 -4.58
CA ARG A 141 16.74 -10.81 -5.71
C ARG A 141 16.16 -12.11 -6.24
N GLU A 142 15.82 -13.05 -5.37
CA GLU A 142 15.26 -14.36 -5.72
C GLU A 142 13.88 -14.25 -6.38
N THR A 143 12.97 -13.45 -5.79
CA THR A 143 11.64 -13.19 -6.36
C THR A 143 11.77 -12.65 -7.78
N ARG A 144 12.80 -11.84 -8.01
CA ARG A 144 13.08 -11.24 -9.32
C ARG A 144 13.72 -12.21 -10.30
N ASN A 145 14.54 -13.16 -9.83
CA ASN A 145 15.10 -14.23 -10.65
C ASN A 145 14.16 -15.45 -10.85
N SER A 146 12.96 -15.40 -10.27
CA SER A 146 11.96 -16.47 -10.41
C SER A 146 11.58 -16.71 -11.87
N PRO A 147 11.60 -17.97 -12.37
CA PRO A 147 11.25 -18.30 -13.75
C PRO A 147 9.77 -18.05 -14.07
N TYR A 148 8.91 -17.94 -13.05
CA TYR A 148 7.47 -17.68 -13.21
C TYR A 148 7.14 -16.21 -13.34
N ARG A 149 8.12 -15.33 -13.19
CA ARG A 149 7.86 -13.91 -13.02
C ARG A 149 7.32 -13.21 -14.26
N VAL A 150 7.73 -13.61 -15.46
CA VAL A 150 7.15 -13.09 -16.71
C VAL A 150 5.64 -13.33 -16.75
N LEU A 151 5.17 -14.45 -16.20
CA LEU A 151 3.74 -14.75 -16.08
C LEU A 151 3.07 -13.92 -14.98
N GLU A 152 3.76 -13.66 -13.87
CA GLU A 152 3.25 -12.83 -12.77
C GLU A 152 3.14 -11.34 -13.15
N ASP A 153 4.16 -10.78 -13.80
CA ASP A 153 4.15 -9.39 -14.28
C ASP A 153 3.04 -9.23 -15.36
N PHE A 154 2.89 -10.22 -16.26
CA PHE A 154 1.79 -10.27 -17.23
C PHE A 154 0.41 -10.41 -16.57
N ALA A 155 0.28 -11.25 -15.54
CA ALA A 155 -0.97 -11.40 -14.79
C ALA A 155 -1.31 -10.14 -13.99
N ALA A 156 -0.31 -9.44 -13.45
CA ALA A 156 -0.48 -8.17 -12.75
C ALA A 156 -0.94 -7.07 -13.71
N GLU A 157 -0.34 -6.94 -14.90
CA GLU A 157 -0.83 -6.05 -15.97
C GLU A 157 -2.28 -6.37 -16.33
N LEU A 158 -2.61 -7.65 -16.55
CA LEU A 158 -3.99 -8.09 -16.84
C LEU A 158 -4.96 -7.79 -15.69
N ALA A 159 -4.52 -7.87 -14.44
CA ALA A 159 -5.34 -7.62 -13.27
C ALA A 159 -5.59 -6.13 -13.03
N VAL A 160 -4.58 -5.29 -13.28
CA VAL A 160 -4.66 -3.82 -13.16
C VAL A 160 -5.59 -3.24 -14.22
N ASP A 161 -5.49 -3.69 -15.47
CA ASP A 161 -6.30 -3.13 -16.57
C ASP A 161 -7.59 -3.90 -16.82
N GLY A 162 -7.61 -5.22 -16.64
CA GLY A 162 -8.75 -6.07 -16.98
C GLY A 162 -9.73 -6.22 -15.81
N LEU A 163 -9.31 -6.90 -14.75
CA LEU A 163 -10.19 -7.25 -13.63
C LEU A 163 -10.78 -6.02 -12.93
N LYS A 164 -9.95 -4.98 -12.72
CA LYS A 164 -10.41 -3.72 -12.12
C LYS A 164 -11.38 -2.97 -13.03
N ALA A 165 -11.15 -2.96 -14.35
CA ALA A 165 -12.10 -2.38 -15.29
C ALA A 165 -13.43 -3.15 -15.35
N TRP A 166 -13.39 -4.48 -15.22
CA TRP A 166 -14.61 -5.31 -15.13
C TRP A 166 -15.39 -5.04 -13.83
N GLU A 167 -14.68 -4.88 -12.71
CA GLU A 167 -15.27 -4.50 -11.43
C GLU A 167 -15.92 -3.11 -11.50
N ASP A 168 -15.21 -2.12 -12.05
CA ASP A 168 -15.71 -0.76 -12.22
C ASP A 168 -16.91 -0.70 -13.19
N LEU A 169 -16.88 -1.47 -14.28
CA LEU A 169 -18.01 -1.59 -15.23
C LEU A 169 -19.24 -2.19 -14.54
N TYR A 170 -19.06 -3.26 -13.76
CA TYR A 170 -20.15 -3.88 -13.01
C TYR A 170 -20.77 -2.92 -12.01
N ILE A 171 -19.95 -2.18 -11.26
CA ILE A 171 -20.41 -1.15 -10.32
C ILE A 171 -21.20 -0.05 -11.04
N GLN A 172 -20.71 0.43 -12.18
CA GLN A 172 -21.42 1.44 -12.98
C GLN A 172 -22.76 0.93 -13.53
N LEU A 173 -22.81 -0.29 -14.05
CA LEU A 173 -24.04 -0.89 -14.55
C LEU A 173 -25.07 -1.08 -13.44
N ARG A 174 -24.64 -1.63 -12.30
CA ARG A 174 -25.49 -1.82 -11.12
C ARG A 174 -26.08 -0.50 -10.64
N ASN A 175 -25.28 0.56 -10.57
CA ASN A 175 -25.75 1.86 -10.07
C ASN A 175 -26.69 2.58 -11.05
N LYS A 176 -26.71 2.18 -12.33
CA LYS A 176 -27.63 2.72 -13.36
C LYS A 176 -28.90 1.87 -13.53
N LEU A 177 -29.03 0.75 -12.83
CA LEU A 177 -30.25 -0.06 -12.86
C LEU A 177 -31.34 0.64 -12.04
N GLU A 178 -32.28 1.27 -12.73
CA GLU A 178 -33.53 1.73 -12.15
C GLU A 178 -34.61 0.67 -12.35
N VAL A 179 -35.22 0.22 -11.25
CA VAL A 179 -36.35 -0.71 -11.29
C VAL A 179 -37.61 0.09 -11.04
N THR A 180 -38.47 0.19 -12.05
CA THR A 180 -39.81 0.74 -11.90
C THR A 180 -40.73 -0.35 -11.35
N VAL A 181 -41.16 -0.17 -10.10
CA VAL A 181 -42.17 -1.03 -9.49
C VAL A 181 -43.54 -0.49 -9.88
N HIS A 182 -44.28 -1.25 -10.68
CA HIS A 182 -45.67 -0.95 -10.97
C HIS A 182 -46.55 -1.61 -9.91
N ASP A 183 -47.15 -0.80 -9.05
CA ASP A 183 -48.04 -1.28 -8.00
C ASP A 183 -49.45 -1.47 -8.58
N GLU A 184 -49.79 -2.70 -8.99
CA GLU A 184 -51.12 -3.07 -9.47
C GLU A 184 -52.18 -3.15 -8.34
N ALA A 185 -52.01 -2.37 -7.26
CA ALA A 185 -52.90 -2.35 -6.11
C ALA A 185 -53.80 -1.10 -6.01
N ASN A 186 -53.97 -0.30 -7.07
CA ASN A 186 -54.88 0.85 -7.00
C ASN A 186 -55.75 1.14 -8.23
N GLN A 187 -56.26 0.08 -8.89
CA GLN A 187 -57.48 0.19 -9.69
C GLN A 187 -58.70 -0.27 -8.87
N LYS A 188 -59.13 0.54 -7.91
CA LYS A 188 -60.54 0.58 -7.48
C LYS A 188 -60.90 1.91 -6.80
N ASN A 189 -61.76 2.66 -7.49
CA ASN A 189 -62.57 3.80 -7.03
C ASN A 189 -61.85 5.06 -6.53
N ARG A 190 -61.75 6.06 -7.42
CA ARG A 190 -62.54 7.30 -7.30
C ARG A 190 -62.66 8.02 -8.63
#